data_AF-A0A9N8EGA7-F1
#
_entry.id   AF-A0A9N8EGA7-F1
#
_cell.length_a   1.000
_cell.length_b   1.000
_cell.length_c   1.000
_cell.angle_alpha   90.00
_cell.angle_beta   90.00
_cell.angle_gamma   90.00
#
_symmetry.space_group_name_H-M   'P 1'
#
loop_
_entity.id
_entity.type
_entity.pdbx_description
1 polymer ?
#
loop_
_entity_poly.entity_id
_entity_poly.type
_entity_poly.pdbx_seq_one_letter_code
_entity_poly.pdbx_strand_id
1 'polypeptide(L)'
;MLTTSQSTQGLDNTGTETRTTHGKSRSIKNQSSNGSNAAINKAFFGAPKFHLFAGVFVSLCLLAGCAFMIAQYEVKQDMGTKGEHRKQELNASEPGRPLPENVTKKISIKQQPFPKPQISIKQPFPKPLFVMSLPNHADLVLPRYFRCADMPTARIGRYWSRPSGGKSTGSSSKSPGKSKSPGRRSIGECFKRNMDLKGNRSITHGCGDFYAWLDLQHLAGPYTMFHKNKTGSCFDPVLYPGALERLYQAHPNATILNFIQDPQDWYRTLSKDFPWHWAEWCNPSHGNSFPEHDNQDNYVQFYNNYQNRLRSFLQQHHSLTYIEFDLRNSQESIAAGLMQQLGIPEKCWTNSFAAKVPEIPDEGDDDAFEGDTSNGTGDYKVKTTTGLLLNELRFPILVTALPKSGTTTIFEYFRCGLGHWTGAHQHTLNLTSFKSTTIGYCMMENLNSGLPLLHHCGNARVFSDIGIFLVVKNYCYYPTLHGGLEEFAKAYPYGTILHLRRNVKSWYDSSNRWSNLLDRWSGSNKLCHDIFPPSKSNQSAWEKFYGHHDQIVENFARKHPNISYLDIPLANAKTVLHETFGFAPRCWGHSNINKATPASS
;
A
#
# COMPACT_ATOMS: atom_id res chain seq x y z
N MET A 1 -22.08 -39.23 -10.88
CA MET A 1 -22.47 -39.11 -12.29
C MET A 1 -21.46 -38.18 -12.94
N LEU A 2 -20.59 -38.77 -13.75
CA LEU A 2 -19.44 -38.17 -14.42
C LEU A 2 -19.84 -37.77 -15.83
N THR A 3 -19.46 -36.57 -16.27
CA THR A 3 -19.22 -36.27 -17.69
C THR A 3 -17.96 -35.42 -17.79
N THR A 4 -16.86 -36.12 -18.06
CA THR A 4 -15.60 -35.61 -18.58
C THR A 4 -15.73 -35.35 -20.09
N SER A 5 -15.16 -34.26 -20.60
CA SER A 5 -14.81 -34.16 -22.02
C SER A 5 -13.32 -33.84 -22.14
N GLN A 6 -12.60 -34.77 -22.76
CA GLN A 6 -11.24 -34.63 -23.25
C GLN A 6 -11.30 -34.02 -24.65
N SER A 7 -10.34 -33.17 -25.00
CA SER A 7 -9.98 -32.90 -26.39
C SER A 7 -8.46 -32.88 -26.48
N THR A 8 -7.94 -33.89 -27.17
CA THR A 8 -6.54 -34.09 -27.54
C THR A 8 -6.24 -33.48 -28.90
N GLN A 9 -5.05 -32.87 -28.96
CA GLN A 9 -4.06 -32.78 -30.05
C GLN A 9 -4.41 -33.25 -31.48
N GLY A 10 -3.89 -32.47 -32.43
CA GLY A 10 -3.34 -32.97 -33.69
C GLY A 10 -3.56 -32.02 -34.85
N LEU A 11 -2.47 -31.44 -35.38
CA LEU A 11 -2.24 -31.35 -36.82
C LEU A 11 -0.79 -30.93 -37.11
N ASP A 12 -0.18 -31.75 -37.96
CA ASP A 12 1.21 -31.77 -38.38
C ASP A 12 1.60 -30.69 -39.38
N ASN A 13 2.92 -30.50 -39.45
CA ASN A 13 3.70 -29.85 -40.50
C ASN A 13 3.39 -30.38 -41.92
N THR A 14 3.46 -29.51 -42.93
CA THR A 14 4.47 -29.53 -44.03
C THR A 14 4.02 -28.63 -45.19
N GLY A 15 4.96 -27.85 -45.75
CA GLY A 15 4.68 -26.96 -46.87
C GLY A 15 5.85 -26.03 -47.19
N THR A 16 6.95 -26.61 -47.65
CA THR A 16 8.05 -25.98 -48.39
C THR A 16 7.56 -25.14 -49.57
N GLU A 17 8.10 -23.92 -49.76
CA GLU A 17 8.43 -23.41 -51.11
C GLU A 17 9.44 -22.25 -51.12
N THR A 18 10.56 -22.53 -51.80
CA THR A 18 11.35 -21.70 -52.75
C THR A 18 11.82 -20.28 -52.41
N ARG A 19 13.11 -20.28 -52.06
CA ARG A 19 14.18 -19.30 -52.32
C ARG A 19 14.12 -18.67 -53.73
N THR A 20 14.09 -17.34 -53.80
CA THR A 20 14.69 -16.58 -54.93
C THR A 20 15.52 -15.40 -54.37
N THR A 21 16.78 -15.36 -54.79
CA THR A 21 17.77 -14.31 -54.50
C THR A 21 18.09 -13.55 -55.78
N HIS A 22 18.04 -12.21 -55.72
CA HIS A 22 18.84 -11.20 -56.45
C HIS A 22 18.05 -9.88 -56.32
N GLY A 23 18.56 -8.75 -55.88
CA GLY A 23 19.93 -8.23 -55.89
C GLY A 23 19.78 -6.78 -56.36
N LYS A 24 20.09 -5.79 -55.50
CA LYS A 24 20.38 -4.42 -55.94
C LYS A 24 21.08 -3.64 -54.82
N SER A 25 22.40 -3.62 -54.94
CA SER A 25 23.30 -2.64 -54.34
C SER A 25 23.04 -1.26 -54.96
N ARG A 26 22.90 -0.22 -54.13
CA ARG A 26 23.10 1.18 -54.54
C ARG A 26 23.75 1.97 -53.43
N SER A 27 25.06 2.08 -53.59
CA SER A 27 25.89 3.27 -53.58
C SER A 27 25.49 4.48 -52.72
N ILE A 28 26.45 4.78 -51.84
CA ILE A 28 26.74 5.98 -51.06
C ILE A 28 26.72 7.25 -51.93
N LYS A 29 26.07 8.31 -51.42
CA LYS A 29 26.48 9.69 -51.70
C LYS A 29 26.56 10.50 -50.40
N ASN A 30 27.79 10.90 -50.12
CA ASN A 30 28.18 11.96 -49.20
C ASN A 30 27.47 13.27 -49.56
N GLN A 31 27.02 14.00 -48.55
CA GLN A 31 27.09 15.46 -48.56
C GLN A 31 27.37 15.96 -47.13
N SER A 32 28.60 16.44 -46.96
CA SER A 32 29.00 17.30 -45.85
C SER A 32 28.56 18.73 -46.15
N SER A 33 28.08 19.46 -45.15
CA SER A 33 28.40 20.89 -45.06
C SER A 33 28.56 21.33 -43.60
N ASN A 34 29.72 21.95 -43.39
CA ASN A 34 30.32 22.54 -42.22
C ASN A 34 29.50 23.61 -41.48
N GLY A 35 29.90 23.86 -40.23
CA GLY A 35 29.64 25.09 -39.46
C GLY A 35 29.61 24.82 -37.95
N SER A 36 30.73 24.48 -37.28
CA SER A 36 31.70 25.40 -36.64
C SER A 36 31.14 26.26 -35.49
N ASN A 37 31.45 25.86 -34.25
CA ASN A 37 32.10 26.67 -33.18
C ASN A 37 31.99 25.93 -31.82
N ALA A 38 33.10 25.39 -31.33
CA ALA A 38 33.96 25.96 -30.27
C ALA A 38 33.53 25.46 -28.87
N ALA A 39 34.17 24.41 -28.35
CA ALA A 39 35.38 24.44 -27.52
C ALA A 39 35.05 24.64 -26.02
N ILE A 40 35.45 23.68 -25.17
CA ILE A 40 36.17 23.88 -23.89
C ILE A 40 36.46 22.51 -23.22
N ASN A 41 37.76 22.29 -23.02
CA ASN A 41 38.51 21.50 -22.03
C ASN A 41 38.44 19.95 -21.93
N LYS A 42 39.53 19.36 -22.45
CA LYS A 42 40.26 18.19 -21.93
C LYS A 42 40.65 18.38 -20.46
N ALA A 43 40.56 17.31 -19.67
CA ALA A 43 41.68 16.69 -18.93
C ALA A 43 41.13 15.70 -17.89
N PHE A 44 41.52 14.42 -17.99
CA PHE A 44 42.19 13.62 -16.96
C PHE A 44 42.07 12.12 -17.31
N PHE A 45 43.17 11.56 -17.80
CA PHE A 45 43.44 10.13 -17.85
C PHE A 45 44.13 9.72 -16.55
N GLY A 46 43.78 8.57 -16.00
CA GLY A 46 44.45 7.99 -14.84
C GLY A 46 43.83 6.66 -14.43
N ALA A 47 44.03 5.62 -15.24
CA ALA A 47 43.75 4.23 -14.85
C ALA A 47 45.04 3.57 -14.35
N PRO A 48 45.02 2.83 -13.22
CA PRO A 48 46.09 1.89 -12.91
C PRO A 48 45.73 0.47 -13.38
N LYS A 49 46.72 -0.16 -14.01
CA LYS A 49 46.77 -1.55 -14.43
C LYS A 49 46.76 -2.48 -13.21
N PHE A 50 45.92 -3.51 -13.22
CA PHE A 50 46.02 -4.65 -12.30
C PHE A 50 46.77 -5.79 -12.99
N HIS A 51 47.84 -6.27 -12.35
CA HIS A 51 48.58 -7.46 -12.75
C HIS A 51 47.85 -8.73 -12.29
N LEU A 52 47.76 -9.70 -13.21
CA LEU A 52 47.50 -11.11 -12.93
C LEU A 52 48.57 -11.68 -11.98
N PHE A 53 48.15 -12.43 -10.97
CA PHE A 53 48.90 -13.59 -10.49
C PHE A 53 47.92 -14.72 -10.17
N ALA A 54 48.08 -15.81 -10.91
CA ALA A 54 47.53 -17.12 -10.59
C ALA A 54 48.47 -17.81 -9.58
N GLY A 55 47.91 -18.56 -8.64
CA GLY A 55 48.67 -19.35 -7.68
C GLY A 55 47.75 -20.25 -6.87
N VAL A 56 47.53 -21.46 -7.38
CA VAL A 56 46.94 -22.60 -6.68
C VAL A 56 48.02 -23.20 -5.77
N PHE A 57 47.75 -23.36 -4.47
CA PHE A 57 48.35 -24.43 -3.67
C PHE A 57 47.42 -24.84 -2.52
N VAL A 58 47.43 -26.16 -2.29
CA VAL A 58 46.54 -26.97 -1.45
C VAL A 58 47.21 -27.26 -0.09
N SER A 59 46.36 -27.55 0.91
CA SER A 59 46.58 -28.42 2.09
C SER A 59 46.92 -27.83 3.48
N LEU A 60 45.94 -28.04 4.37
CA LEU A 60 45.96 -28.52 5.77
C LEU A 60 47.29 -28.58 6.56
N CYS A 61 47.26 -27.99 7.76
CA CYS A 61 47.59 -28.60 9.07
C CYS A 61 47.33 -27.56 10.18
N LEU A 62 46.29 -27.75 11.02
CA LEU A 62 46.34 -28.24 12.41
C LEU A 62 46.80 -27.22 13.48
N LEU A 63 45.88 -27.00 14.42
CA LEU A 63 46.07 -26.85 15.88
C LEU A 63 46.91 -25.67 16.39
N ALA A 64 46.24 -24.69 17.00
CA ALA A 64 46.32 -24.43 18.45
C ALA A 64 45.78 -23.03 18.79
N GLY A 65 45.04 -22.94 19.90
CA GLY A 65 44.96 -21.72 20.69
C GLY A 65 43.69 -20.89 20.50
N CYS A 66 42.68 -21.15 21.34
CA CYS A 66 42.27 -20.21 22.40
C CYS A 66 40.87 -20.61 22.91
N ALA A 67 40.86 -21.51 23.89
CA ALA A 67 39.84 -21.50 24.92
C ALA A 67 40.22 -20.42 25.93
N PHE A 68 39.35 -19.42 26.14
CA PHE A 68 39.07 -18.83 27.46
C PHE A 68 37.96 -17.77 27.33
N MET A 69 37.04 -17.78 28.31
CA MET A 69 35.99 -16.80 28.61
C MET A 69 34.70 -16.89 27.77
N ILE A 70 33.66 -17.52 28.34
CA ILE A 70 32.52 -16.81 28.95
C ILE A 70 31.80 -17.82 29.87
N ALA A 71 31.78 -17.47 31.14
CA ALA A 71 31.02 -18.16 32.18
C ALA A 71 29.73 -17.39 32.45
N GLN A 72 28.67 -18.15 32.73
CA GLN A 72 27.54 -17.84 33.61
C GLN A 72 26.43 -16.93 33.05
N TYR A 73 25.33 -17.55 32.61
CA TYR A 73 23.96 -17.27 33.11
C TYR A 73 23.06 -18.45 32.71
N GLU A 74 22.90 -19.43 33.59
CA GLU A 74 21.89 -20.50 33.49
C GLU A 74 20.64 -20.09 34.27
N VAL A 75 19.50 -19.99 33.59
CA VAL A 75 18.17 -20.07 34.20
C VAL A 75 17.65 -21.48 33.89
N LYS A 76 17.57 -22.33 34.92
CA LYS A 76 16.94 -23.64 34.86
C LYS A 76 15.44 -23.48 34.63
N GLN A 77 14.93 -23.95 33.49
CA GLN A 77 13.56 -24.41 33.38
C GLN A 77 13.57 -25.93 33.27
N ASP A 78 12.94 -26.54 34.27
CA ASP A 78 12.75 -27.96 34.45
C ASP A 78 11.54 -28.39 33.59
N MET A 79 11.77 -29.14 32.51
CA MET A 79 10.71 -29.84 31.79
C MET A 79 11.00 -31.34 31.86
N GLY A 80 10.28 -32.01 32.75
CA GLY A 80 10.28 -33.46 32.88
C GLY A 80 9.62 -34.11 31.65
N THR A 81 10.42 -34.83 30.88
CA THR A 81 9.96 -35.78 29.86
C THR A 81 9.87 -37.19 30.46
N LYS A 82 8.65 -37.68 30.68
CA LYS A 82 8.33 -39.11 30.67
C LYS A 82 6.92 -39.30 30.10
N GLY A 83 6.87 -39.77 28.85
CA GLY A 83 5.64 -40.23 28.20
C GLY A 83 5.92 -41.58 27.54
N GLU A 84 5.44 -42.64 28.19
CA GLU A 84 5.51 -44.03 27.72
C GLU A 84 4.67 -44.22 26.45
N HIS A 85 5.25 -44.95 25.50
CA HIS A 85 4.55 -45.50 24.34
C HIS A 85 3.61 -46.63 24.78
N ARG A 86 2.29 -46.42 24.67
CA ARG A 86 1.30 -47.51 24.64
C ARG A 86 0.60 -47.52 23.28
N LYS A 87 0.94 -48.53 22.47
CA LYS A 87 0.16 -48.93 21.29
C LYS A 87 -1.22 -49.40 21.77
N GLN A 88 -2.28 -48.84 21.21
CA GLN A 88 -3.62 -49.41 21.29
C GLN A 88 -4.14 -49.68 19.89
N GLU A 89 -4.60 -50.91 19.73
CA GLU A 89 -5.17 -51.52 18.54
C GLU A 89 -6.50 -50.84 18.16
N LEU A 90 -6.66 -50.60 16.86
CA LEU A 90 -7.89 -50.19 16.22
C LEU A 90 -8.81 -51.42 16.08
N ASN A 91 -9.86 -51.48 16.88
CA ASN A 91 -11.00 -52.36 16.60
C ASN A 91 -12.11 -51.55 15.93
N ALA A 92 -12.52 -52.03 14.76
CA ALA A 92 -13.66 -51.58 14.00
C ALA A 92 -14.96 -51.88 14.75
N SER A 93 -15.87 -50.91 14.80
CA SER A 93 -17.25 -51.11 15.29
C SER A 93 -18.25 -50.54 14.29
N GLU A 94 -19.33 -51.30 14.13
CA GLU A 94 -20.41 -51.27 13.14
C GLU A 94 -21.24 -49.97 13.06
N PRO A 95 -21.96 -49.76 11.94
CA PRO A 95 -22.89 -48.64 11.77
C PRO A 95 -24.31 -49.04 12.19
N GLY A 96 -24.98 -48.17 12.97
CA GLY A 96 -26.44 -48.17 13.06
C GLY A 96 -27.01 -47.98 14.46
N ARG A 97 -27.24 -46.72 14.85
CA ARG A 97 -28.34 -46.34 15.75
C ARG A 97 -28.75 -44.88 15.49
N PRO A 98 -30.05 -44.58 15.36
CA PRO A 98 -30.53 -43.22 15.19
C PRO A 98 -30.45 -42.44 16.51
N LEU A 99 -30.05 -41.17 16.41
CA LEU A 99 -29.98 -40.21 17.52
C LEU A 99 -31.39 -39.79 17.97
N PRO A 100 -31.62 -39.57 19.28
CA PRO A 100 -32.89 -39.07 19.78
C PRO A 100 -33.06 -37.56 19.50
N GLU A 101 -34.25 -37.20 19.02
CA GLU A 101 -34.73 -35.82 18.91
C GLU A 101 -34.78 -35.16 20.29
N ASN A 102 -33.92 -34.19 20.54
CA ASN A 102 -33.97 -33.32 21.72
C ASN A 102 -34.53 -31.95 21.36
N VAL A 103 -35.79 -31.75 21.75
CA VAL A 103 -36.44 -30.55 22.30
C VAL A 103 -35.66 -29.23 22.15
N THR A 104 -36.01 -28.45 21.13
CA THR A 104 -35.67 -27.03 21.03
C THR A 104 -36.62 -26.22 21.92
N LYS A 105 -36.22 -25.97 23.17
CA LYS A 105 -36.86 -24.92 23.99
C LYS A 105 -36.41 -23.54 23.50
N LYS A 106 -37.27 -22.86 22.74
CA LYS A 106 -37.17 -21.43 22.44
C LYS A 106 -37.24 -20.63 23.75
N ILE A 107 -36.11 -20.13 24.22
CA ILE A 107 -36.07 -19.07 25.24
C ILE A 107 -36.29 -17.74 24.51
N SER A 108 -37.50 -17.19 24.61
CA SER A 108 -37.83 -15.85 24.15
C SER A 108 -37.37 -14.84 25.21
N ILE A 109 -36.22 -14.20 24.96
CA ILE A 109 -35.77 -13.06 25.76
C ILE A 109 -36.51 -11.82 25.24
N LYS A 110 -37.49 -11.32 26.00
CA LYS A 110 -38.11 -10.01 25.73
C LYS A 110 -37.08 -8.92 26.02
N GLN A 111 -36.48 -8.36 24.96
CA GLN A 111 -35.70 -7.12 25.08
C GLN A 111 -36.64 -5.97 25.43
N GLN A 112 -36.45 -5.35 26.59
CA GLN A 112 -37.12 -4.09 26.91
C GLN A 112 -36.47 -2.95 26.10
N PRO A 113 -37.25 -2.02 25.53
CA PRO A 113 -36.72 -0.87 24.81
C PRO A 113 -36.03 0.06 25.80
N PHE A 114 -34.72 0.23 25.65
CA PHE A 114 -33.97 1.23 26.40
C PHE A 114 -34.38 2.65 25.98
N PRO A 115 -34.52 3.59 26.94
CA PRO A 115 -34.79 4.98 26.62
C PRO A 115 -33.67 5.53 25.74
N LYS A 116 -34.04 6.14 24.59
CA LYS A 116 -33.09 6.80 23.68
C LYS A 116 -32.36 7.90 24.45
N PRO A 117 -31.03 7.78 24.69
CA PRO A 117 -30.32 8.81 25.41
C PRO A 117 -30.10 9.99 24.45
N GLN A 118 -30.70 11.14 24.76
CA GLN A 118 -30.36 12.41 24.08
C GLN A 118 -29.00 12.89 24.61
N ILE A 119 -27.92 12.28 24.12
CA ILE A 119 -26.56 12.69 24.46
C ILE A 119 -26.16 13.83 23.53
N SER A 120 -26.20 15.06 24.05
CA SER A 120 -25.44 16.16 23.48
C SER A 120 -23.95 15.86 23.73
N ILE A 121 -23.26 15.37 22.72
CA ILE A 121 -21.84 15.01 22.80
C ILE A 121 -21.01 16.29 22.84
N LYS A 122 -20.98 17.00 23.98
CA LYS A 122 -20.19 18.24 24.11
C LYS A 122 -18.69 17.98 24.15
N GLN A 123 -18.25 16.75 24.48
CA GLN A 123 -16.92 16.21 24.15
C GLN A 123 -17.01 14.69 24.00
N PRO A 124 -16.70 14.10 22.83
CA PRO A 124 -16.99 12.70 22.54
C PRO A 124 -16.16 11.71 23.36
N PHE A 125 -14.97 12.08 23.82
CA PHE A 125 -14.11 11.17 24.56
C PHE A 125 -13.37 11.89 25.70
N PRO A 126 -13.66 11.57 26.97
CA PRO A 126 -12.92 12.14 28.11
C PRO A 126 -11.49 11.57 28.22
N LYS A 127 -11.19 10.50 27.47
CA LYS A 127 -9.93 9.75 27.51
C LYS A 127 -9.43 9.52 26.08
N PRO A 128 -8.10 9.46 25.86
CA PRO A 128 -7.57 9.11 24.55
C PRO A 128 -7.91 7.64 24.21
N LEU A 129 -8.26 7.44 22.94
CA LEU A 129 -8.53 6.16 22.32
C LEU A 129 -7.32 5.74 21.47
N PHE A 130 -6.74 4.57 21.72
CA PHE A 130 -5.66 4.01 20.92
C PHE A 130 -6.16 2.78 20.17
N VAL A 131 -5.95 2.75 18.85
CA VAL A 131 -6.29 1.60 18.01
C VAL A 131 -5.05 0.72 17.86
N MET A 132 -5.13 -0.51 18.37
CA MET A 132 -4.03 -1.46 18.49
C MET A 132 -4.16 -2.66 17.53
N SER A 133 -4.95 -2.52 16.47
CA SER A 133 -5.14 -3.56 15.47
C SER A 133 -3.89 -3.74 14.59
N LEU A 134 -3.70 -4.96 14.10
CA LEU A 134 -2.73 -5.24 13.03
C LEU A 134 -3.17 -4.56 11.72
N PRO A 135 -2.29 -4.42 10.70
CA PRO A 135 -2.66 -3.83 9.42
C PRO A 135 -3.89 -4.49 8.79
N ASN A 136 -4.60 -3.72 7.96
CA ASN A 136 -5.81 -4.16 7.26
C ASN A 136 -6.96 -4.53 8.21
N HIS A 137 -7.08 -3.88 9.36
CA HIS A 137 -8.22 -4.03 10.27
C HIS A 137 -8.95 -2.70 10.43
N ALA A 138 -9.83 -2.40 9.48
CA ALA A 138 -10.63 -1.16 9.46
C ALA A 138 -9.81 0.15 9.38
N ASP A 139 -8.53 0.11 8.97
CA ASP A 139 -7.60 1.25 8.87
C ASP A 139 -8.19 2.47 8.14
N LEU A 140 -9.04 2.24 7.13
CA LEU A 140 -9.69 3.29 6.33
C LEU A 140 -11.11 3.63 6.79
N VAL A 141 -11.74 2.75 7.56
CA VAL A 141 -13.12 2.91 8.05
C VAL A 141 -13.11 3.81 9.27
N LEU A 142 -12.19 3.58 10.20
CA LEU A 142 -12.15 4.29 11.48
C LEU A 142 -12.03 5.82 11.34
N PRO A 143 -11.19 6.38 10.46
CA PRO A 143 -11.18 7.82 10.23
C PRO A 143 -12.52 8.38 9.72
N ARG A 144 -13.26 7.62 8.88
CA ARG A 144 -14.60 8.00 8.42
C ARG A 144 -15.61 7.92 9.56
N TYR A 145 -15.49 6.88 10.38
CA TYR A 145 -16.35 6.63 11.52
C TYR A 145 -16.29 7.76 12.54
N PHE A 146 -15.08 8.14 12.95
CA PHE A 146 -14.91 9.25 13.88
C PHE A 146 -15.34 10.59 13.29
N ARG A 147 -15.13 10.83 11.98
CA ARG A 147 -15.63 12.06 11.33
C ARG A 147 -17.15 12.14 11.30
N CYS A 148 -17.83 11.02 11.03
CA CYS A 148 -19.30 10.99 11.10
C CYS A 148 -19.82 11.29 12.51
N ALA A 149 -19.04 10.96 13.55
CA ALA A 149 -19.32 11.31 14.93
C ALA A 149 -18.94 12.77 15.28
N ASP A 150 -18.81 13.64 14.28
CA ASP A 150 -18.37 15.04 14.39
C ASP A 150 -16.99 15.21 15.05
N MET A 151 -16.15 14.17 15.07
CA MET A 151 -14.77 14.31 15.58
C MET A 151 -13.95 15.13 14.59
N PRO A 152 -13.33 16.25 15.01
CA PRO A 152 -12.51 17.05 14.11
C PRO A 152 -11.34 16.23 13.56
N THR A 153 -11.09 16.28 12.24
CA THR A 153 -9.95 15.55 11.62
C THR A 153 -8.61 15.92 12.25
N ALA A 154 -8.48 17.13 12.80
CA ALA A 154 -7.31 17.58 13.54
C ALA A 154 -7.03 16.78 14.82
N ARG A 155 -8.05 16.12 15.40
CA ARG A 155 -8.02 15.32 16.61
C ARG A 155 -7.98 13.81 16.34
N ILE A 156 -7.99 13.40 15.08
CA ILE A 156 -7.77 12.01 14.65
C ILE A 156 -6.30 11.90 14.23
N GLY A 157 -5.49 11.31 15.10
CA GLY A 157 -4.08 11.04 14.85
C GLY A 157 -3.97 9.89 13.87
N ARG A 158 -3.69 10.20 12.60
CA ARG A 158 -3.53 9.19 11.56
C ARG A 158 -2.24 9.36 10.80
N TYR A 159 -1.39 8.34 10.84
CA TYR A 159 -0.03 8.27 10.31
C TYR A 159 0.91 9.38 10.77
N TRP A 160 0.54 10.66 10.86
CA TRP A 160 1.43 11.78 11.11
C TRP A 160 1.24 12.39 12.48
N SER A 161 2.37 12.66 13.14
CA SER A 161 2.41 13.59 14.26
C SER A 161 2.13 15.01 13.77
N ARG A 162 1.29 15.74 14.51
CA ARG A 162 1.31 17.20 14.47
C ARG A 162 2.28 17.62 15.56
N PRO A 163 3.37 18.33 15.24
CA PRO A 163 4.08 19.06 16.28
C PRO A 163 3.01 19.91 16.97
N SER A 164 2.80 19.66 18.27
CA SER A 164 1.97 20.56 19.08
C SER A 164 2.53 21.96 18.84
N GLY A 165 1.63 22.95 18.74
CA GLY A 165 1.92 24.32 18.32
C GLY A 165 2.87 25.10 19.24
N GLY A 166 3.88 24.44 19.81
CA GLY A 166 5.11 25.05 20.25
C GLY A 166 5.59 25.96 19.14
N LYS A 167 5.30 27.25 19.34
CA LYS A 167 6.02 28.36 18.72
C LYS A 167 7.46 27.90 18.73
N SER A 168 8.02 27.66 17.55
CA SER A 168 9.43 27.32 17.37
C SER A 168 10.21 28.27 18.27
N THR A 169 10.62 27.80 19.45
CA THR A 169 11.27 28.65 20.44
C THR A 169 12.56 29.02 19.76
N GLY A 170 12.67 30.31 19.43
CA GLY A 170 13.66 30.86 18.52
C GLY A 170 15.07 30.48 18.93
N SER A 171 15.54 29.32 18.48
CA SER A 171 16.95 29.08 18.28
C SER A 171 17.36 30.08 17.20
N SER A 172 17.95 31.17 17.66
CA SER A 172 18.45 32.31 16.90
C SER A 172 19.66 31.90 16.06
N SER A 173 19.50 30.86 15.25
CA SER A 173 20.37 30.59 14.12
C SER A 173 20.21 31.79 13.17
N LYS A 174 21.16 32.75 13.26
CA LYS A 174 21.29 34.00 12.50
C LYS A 174 21.45 33.82 10.98
N SER A 175 20.97 32.72 10.41
CA SER A 175 20.88 32.54 8.97
C SER A 175 19.49 32.94 8.50
N PRO A 176 19.31 34.15 7.92
CA PRO A 176 18.07 34.55 7.27
C PRO A 176 17.91 33.72 5.99
N GLY A 177 17.35 32.52 6.11
CA GLY A 177 17.20 31.65 4.95
C GLY A 177 16.59 30.31 5.30
N LYS A 178 15.26 30.25 5.25
CA LYS A 178 14.43 29.03 5.32
C LYS A 178 14.46 28.32 6.68
N SER A 179 13.57 28.78 7.58
CA SER A 179 13.08 27.95 8.69
C SER A 179 12.61 26.61 8.11
N LYS A 180 13.38 25.54 8.33
CA LYS A 180 12.95 24.19 7.98
C LYS A 180 11.72 23.90 8.83
N SER A 181 10.56 23.79 8.18
CA SER A 181 9.37 23.30 8.85
C SER A 181 9.74 21.98 9.55
N PRO A 182 9.38 21.79 10.83
CA PRO A 182 9.66 20.53 11.52
C PRO A 182 9.13 19.39 10.64
N GLY A 183 10.03 18.52 10.23
CA GLY A 183 9.70 17.44 9.30
C GLY A 183 8.54 16.64 9.86
N ARG A 184 7.50 16.43 9.05
CA ARG A 184 6.40 15.53 9.42
C ARG A 184 6.99 14.14 9.65
N ARG A 185 6.60 13.50 10.75
CA ARG A 185 7.03 12.15 11.12
C ARG A 185 5.83 11.30 11.43
N SER A 186 5.95 9.99 11.23
CA SER A 186 4.81 9.15 11.54
C SER A 186 4.53 9.11 13.05
N ILE A 187 3.31 8.80 13.49
CA ILE A 187 2.97 8.66 14.91
C ILE A 187 3.82 7.57 15.53
N GLY A 188 3.90 6.40 14.89
CA GLY A 188 4.79 5.32 15.31
C GLY A 188 6.27 5.71 15.33
N GLU A 189 6.75 6.50 14.36
CA GLU A 189 8.13 7.02 14.39
C GLU A 189 8.35 7.94 15.60
N CYS A 190 7.36 8.77 15.91
CA CYS A 190 7.41 9.66 17.06
C CYS A 190 7.42 8.88 18.38
N PHE A 191 6.57 7.85 18.51
CA PHE A 191 6.52 6.98 19.68
C PHE A 191 7.84 6.25 19.85
N LYS A 192 8.36 5.64 18.78
CA LYS A 192 9.67 4.98 18.77
C LYS A 192 10.78 5.90 19.27
N ARG A 193 10.85 7.13 18.76
CA ARG A 193 11.84 8.11 19.21
C ARG A 193 11.72 8.41 20.70
N ASN A 194 10.50 8.56 21.22
CA ASN A 194 10.29 8.77 22.65
C ASN A 194 10.65 7.53 23.48
N MET A 195 10.49 6.32 22.95
CA MET A 195 10.97 5.07 23.56
C MET A 195 12.50 5.00 23.60
N ASP A 196 13.16 5.33 22.48
CA ASP A 196 14.62 5.30 22.32
C ASP A 196 15.33 6.37 23.19
N LEU A 197 14.65 7.47 23.51
CA LEU A 197 15.20 8.52 24.37
C LEU A 197 15.30 8.04 25.83
N LYS A 198 16.50 8.11 26.40
CA LYS A 198 16.73 7.90 27.84
C LYS A 198 16.06 9.03 28.62
N GLY A 199 15.02 8.72 29.39
CA GLY A 199 14.32 9.66 30.27
C GLY A 199 12.86 9.31 30.52
N ASN A 200 12.25 9.96 31.51
CA ASN A 200 10.85 9.76 31.90
C ASN A 200 9.88 10.54 30.98
N ARG A 201 10.16 10.57 29.68
CA ARG A 201 9.32 11.28 28.72
C ARG A 201 8.14 10.39 28.33
N SER A 202 6.92 10.95 28.38
CA SER A 202 5.72 10.28 27.87
C SER A 202 5.94 9.78 26.43
N ILE A 203 5.48 8.57 26.12
CA ILE A 203 5.58 7.99 24.77
C ILE A 203 4.89 8.87 23.70
N THR A 204 3.85 9.62 24.11
CA THR A 204 3.09 10.53 23.25
C THR A 204 3.65 11.95 23.16
N HIS A 205 4.72 12.26 23.89
CA HIS A 205 5.27 13.61 24.00
C HIS A 205 5.64 14.20 22.63
N GLY A 206 5.01 15.31 22.26
CA GLY A 206 5.26 16.00 20.99
C GLY A 206 4.77 15.25 19.74
N CYS A 207 4.03 14.16 19.91
CA CYS A 207 3.49 13.37 18.80
C CYS A 207 2.13 13.85 18.31
N GLY A 208 1.54 14.83 18.99
CA GLY A 208 0.22 15.37 18.71
C GLY A 208 -0.65 15.37 19.97
N ASP A 209 -1.82 15.95 19.84
CA ASP A 209 -2.86 15.92 20.87
C ASP A 209 -4.15 15.46 20.17
N PHE A 210 -4.32 14.13 20.16
CA PHE A 210 -5.38 13.45 19.44
C PHE A 210 -6.32 12.76 20.43
N TYR A 211 -7.60 12.71 20.08
CA TYR A 211 -8.57 11.89 20.79
C TYR A 211 -8.49 10.43 20.34
N ALA A 212 -8.36 10.19 19.04
CA ALA A 212 -8.18 8.85 18.48
C ALA A 212 -6.80 8.74 17.83
N TRP A 213 -6.01 7.77 18.30
CA TRP A 213 -4.67 7.48 17.82
C TRP A 213 -4.71 6.20 16.99
N LEU A 214 -4.55 6.35 15.68
CA LEU A 214 -4.65 5.30 14.66
C LEU A 214 -3.29 5.07 14.00
N ASP A 215 -3.13 3.91 13.36
CA ASP A 215 -1.95 3.61 12.54
C ASP A 215 -0.62 3.80 13.32
N LEU A 216 -0.57 3.25 14.55
CA LEU A 216 0.54 3.45 15.49
C LEU A 216 1.82 2.71 15.08
N GLN A 217 1.69 1.76 14.15
CA GLN A 217 2.82 1.05 13.60
C GLN A 217 3.67 1.97 12.72
N HIS A 218 4.98 1.76 12.77
CA HIS A 218 5.93 2.40 11.89
C HIS A 218 6.82 1.35 11.28
N LEU A 219 6.88 1.36 9.95
CA LEU A 219 7.78 0.53 9.17
C LEU A 219 8.46 1.43 8.14
N ALA A 220 9.77 1.63 8.32
CA ALA A 220 10.60 2.34 7.37
C ALA A 220 11.77 1.44 6.98
N GLY A 221 11.87 1.15 5.68
CA GLY A 221 13.01 0.43 5.14
C GLY A 221 14.33 1.19 5.33
N PRO A 222 15.48 0.55 5.07
CA PRO A 222 16.76 1.21 5.07
C PRO A 222 16.75 2.41 4.09
N TYR A 223 17.17 3.59 4.56
CA TYR A 223 17.21 4.81 3.74
C TYR A 223 18.16 4.63 2.55
N THR A 224 17.67 4.97 1.35
CA THR A 224 18.31 4.73 0.04
C THR A 224 19.71 5.34 -0.16
N MET A 225 20.47 4.72 -1.07
CA MET A 225 21.76 5.04 -1.73
C MET A 225 22.95 5.67 -0.94
N PHE A 226 22.73 6.46 0.10
CA PHE A 226 23.79 7.20 0.82
C PHE A 226 24.03 6.72 2.25
N HIS A 227 23.19 5.83 2.78
CA HIS A 227 23.30 5.32 4.15
C HIS A 227 23.28 3.78 4.17
N LYS A 228 24.35 3.17 3.62
CA LYS A 228 24.51 1.69 3.52
C LYS A 228 24.48 0.93 4.85
N ASN A 229 24.49 1.62 6.00
CA ASN A 229 24.64 1.00 7.32
C ASN A 229 23.44 1.18 8.25
N LYS A 230 22.29 1.64 7.74
CA LYS A 230 21.09 1.74 8.58
C LYS A 230 20.22 0.51 8.36
N THR A 231 20.03 -0.27 9.43
CA THR A 231 18.94 -1.24 9.52
C THR A 231 17.61 -0.52 9.28
N GLY A 232 16.58 -1.23 8.81
CA GLY A 232 15.23 -0.68 8.83
C GLY A 232 14.86 -0.15 10.22
N SER A 233 13.93 0.80 10.26
CA SER A 233 13.35 1.33 11.49
C SER A 233 11.92 0.81 11.60
N CYS A 234 11.65 0.13 12.71
CA CYS A 234 10.33 -0.42 12.97
C CYS A 234 9.87 -0.11 14.39
N PHE A 235 8.56 0.05 14.56
CA PHE A 235 7.91 0.17 15.85
C PHE A 235 6.49 -0.36 15.76
N ASP A 236 6.15 -1.26 16.66
CA ASP A 236 4.79 -1.70 16.93
C ASP A 236 4.56 -1.60 18.44
N PRO A 237 3.53 -0.88 18.92
CA PRO A 237 3.36 -0.65 20.35
C PRO A 237 3.10 -1.92 21.17
N VAL A 238 2.54 -2.99 20.58
CA VAL A 238 2.29 -4.26 21.26
C VAL A 238 3.57 -5.08 21.35
N LEU A 239 4.38 -5.06 20.30
CA LEU A 239 5.59 -5.89 20.21
C LEU A 239 6.84 -5.23 20.79
N TYR A 240 6.95 -3.90 20.69
CA TYR A 240 8.13 -3.15 21.10
C TYR A 240 8.30 -3.22 22.63
N PRO A 241 9.47 -3.65 23.15
CA PRO A 241 9.68 -3.83 24.59
C PRO A 241 9.36 -2.57 25.42
N GLY A 242 8.49 -2.71 26.42
CA GLY A 242 8.12 -1.63 27.34
C GLY A 242 7.15 -0.58 26.77
N ALA A 243 6.75 -0.69 25.50
CA ALA A 243 5.93 0.35 24.85
C ALA A 243 4.50 0.42 25.42
N LEU A 244 3.88 -0.73 25.68
CA LEU A 244 2.56 -0.78 26.33
C LEU A 244 2.61 -0.20 27.74
N GLU A 245 3.65 -0.52 28.52
CA GLU A 245 3.84 0.00 29.89
C GLU A 245 4.03 1.52 29.88
N ARG A 246 4.87 2.05 28.97
CA ARG A 246 5.04 3.51 28.84
C ARG A 246 3.78 4.20 28.34
N LEU A 247 2.99 3.55 27.50
CA LEU A 247 1.69 4.05 27.07
C LEU A 247 0.72 4.12 28.24
N TYR A 248 0.64 3.07 29.05
CA TYR A 248 -0.16 3.02 30.26
C TYR A 248 0.25 4.09 31.26
N GLN A 249 1.54 4.26 31.52
CA GLN A 249 2.05 5.32 32.40
C GLN A 249 1.65 6.72 31.90
N ALA A 250 1.68 6.94 30.58
CA ALA A 250 1.27 8.20 29.99
C ALA A 250 -0.25 8.43 30.05
N HIS A 251 -1.04 7.36 29.89
CA HIS A 251 -2.49 7.42 29.77
C HIS A 251 -3.16 6.25 30.52
N PRO A 252 -3.16 6.24 31.86
CA PRO A 252 -3.58 5.07 32.67
C PRO A 252 -5.06 4.75 32.55
N ASN A 253 -5.83 5.68 32.00
CA ASN A 253 -7.28 5.62 31.84
C ASN A 253 -7.70 5.54 30.37
N ALA A 254 -6.77 5.32 29.43
CA ALA A 254 -7.07 5.27 28.00
C ALA A 254 -8.04 4.14 27.63
N THR A 255 -8.68 4.31 26.48
CA THR A 255 -9.42 3.24 25.82
C THR A 255 -8.55 2.60 24.75
N ILE A 256 -8.45 1.28 24.76
CA ILE A 256 -7.80 0.48 23.73
C ILE A 256 -8.87 -0.18 22.88
N LEU A 257 -8.91 0.17 21.60
CA LEU A 257 -9.79 -0.42 20.61
C LEU A 257 -8.98 -1.36 19.72
N ASN A 258 -9.46 -2.59 19.57
CA ASN A 258 -8.80 -3.61 18.77
C ASN A 258 -9.82 -4.30 17.88
N PHE A 259 -9.48 -4.41 16.60
CA PHE A 259 -10.26 -5.19 15.65
C PHE A 259 -9.49 -6.46 15.35
N ILE A 260 -10.19 -7.59 15.43
CA ILE A 260 -9.68 -8.91 15.09
C ILE A 260 -10.48 -9.45 13.89
N GLN A 261 -9.89 -10.40 13.17
CA GLN A 261 -10.58 -11.23 12.19
C GLN A 261 -10.03 -12.66 12.25
N ASP A 262 -10.46 -13.53 11.34
CA ASP A 262 -9.85 -14.85 11.17
C ASP A 262 -8.36 -14.71 10.80
N PRO A 263 -7.43 -15.34 11.53
CA PRO A 263 -5.99 -15.17 11.29
C PRO A 263 -5.55 -15.55 9.86
N GLN A 264 -6.21 -16.53 9.25
CA GLN A 264 -5.90 -17.02 7.91
C GLN A 264 -6.40 -16.02 6.87
N ASP A 265 -7.60 -15.49 7.05
CA ASP A 265 -8.11 -14.41 6.20
C ASP A 265 -7.27 -13.14 6.34
N TRP A 266 -6.86 -12.77 7.56
CA TRP A 266 -5.93 -11.66 7.80
C TRP A 266 -4.64 -11.85 7.01
N TYR A 267 -3.98 -13.00 7.10
CA TYR A 267 -2.73 -13.28 6.40
C TYR A 267 -2.90 -13.13 4.88
N ARG A 268 -4.03 -13.61 4.32
CA ARG A 268 -4.35 -13.46 2.89
C ARG A 268 -4.54 -12.00 2.45
N THR A 269 -4.77 -11.08 3.39
CA THR A 269 -4.86 -9.63 3.09
C THR A 269 -3.48 -8.96 3.02
N LEU A 270 -2.43 -9.59 3.55
CA LEU A 270 -1.10 -9.00 3.57
C LEU A 270 -0.51 -9.04 2.15
N SER A 271 0.23 -8.00 1.78
CA SER A 271 1.03 -8.07 0.55
C SER A 271 2.15 -9.10 0.76
N LYS A 272 2.45 -9.92 -0.25
CA LYS A 272 3.46 -11.00 -0.17
C LYS A 272 4.84 -10.57 0.36
N ASP A 273 5.27 -9.34 0.09
CA ASP A 273 6.58 -8.85 0.57
C ASP A 273 6.52 -8.32 2.01
N PHE A 274 5.33 -8.16 2.59
CA PHE A 274 5.14 -7.59 3.93
C PHE A 274 5.67 -8.48 5.05
N PRO A 275 5.42 -9.81 5.03
CA PRO A 275 6.12 -10.75 5.91
C PRO A 275 7.63 -10.57 5.94
N TRP A 276 8.25 -10.49 4.75
CA TRP A 276 9.69 -10.29 4.62
C TRP A 276 10.15 -8.96 5.22
N HIS A 277 9.43 -7.87 4.97
CA HIS A 277 9.74 -6.56 5.57
C HIS A 277 9.71 -6.60 7.10
N TRP A 278 8.70 -7.24 7.67
CA TRP A 278 8.60 -7.36 9.13
C TRP A 278 9.74 -8.20 9.70
N ALA A 279 10.03 -9.35 9.10
CA ALA A 279 11.17 -10.16 9.51
C ALA A 279 12.48 -9.37 9.44
N GLU A 280 12.85 -8.86 8.27
CA GLU A 280 14.16 -8.23 8.05
C GLU A 280 14.31 -6.89 8.77
N TRP A 281 13.26 -6.07 8.80
CA TRP A 281 13.37 -4.69 9.30
C TRP A 281 12.96 -4.53 10.75
N CYS A 282 12.07 -5.40 11.24
CA CYS A 282 11.55 -5.27 12.59
C CYS A 282 12.22 -6.21 13.59
N ASN A 283 12.63 -7.42 13.21
CA ASN A 283 13.24 -8.36 14.17
C ASN A 283 14.44 -7.78 14.95
N PRO A 284 15.34 -6.97 14.35
CA PRO A 284 16.43 -6.33 15.11
C PRO A 284 15.94 -5.44 16.26
N SER A 285 14.74 -4.85 16.16
CA SER A 285 14.16 -3.99 17.20
C SER A 285 13.13 -4.71 18.09
N HIS A 286 12.73 -5.94 17.74
CA HIS A 286 11.62 -6.65 18.38
C HIS A 286 12.01 -8.06 18.85
N GLY A 287 13.30 -8.37 18.97
CA GLY A 287 13.78 -9.65 19.51
C GLY A 287 13.23 -10.87 18.76
N ASN A 288 13.20 -10.81 17.42
CA ASN A 288 12.67 -11.87 16.57
C ASN A 288 11.17 -12.18 16.77
N SER A 289 10.37 -11.17 17.15
CA SER A 289 8.92 -11.34 17.30
C SER A 289 8.18 -11.65 16.00
N PHE A 290 8.74 -11.33 14.83
CA PHE A 290 8.11 -11.58 13.54
C PHE A 290 8.67 -12.85 12.90
N PRO A 291 7.81 -13.71 12.29
CA PRO A 291 8.29 -14.93 11.64
C PRO A 291 9.23 -14.63 10.47
N GLU A 292 10.37 -15.35 10.40
CA GLU A 292 11.42 -15.16 9.38
C GLU A 292 11.02 -15.60 7.98
N HIS A 293 10.07 -16.55 7.86
CA HIS A 293 9.63 -17.09 6.60
C HIS A 293 8.18 -16.71 6.32
N ASP A 294 7.89 -16.43 5.05
CA ASP A 294 6.52 -16.27 4.55
C ASP A 294 5.82 -17.64 4.55
N ASN A 295 5.41 -18.07 5.74
CA ASN A 295 4.68 -19.28 6.00
C ASN A 295 3.38 -18.91 6.73
N GLN A 296 2.26 -19.25 6.12
CA GLN A 296 0.93 -18.93 6.63
C GLN A 296 0.73 -19.39 8.08
N ASP A 297 1.13 -20.61 8.44
CA ASP A 297 0.93 -21.15 9.79
C ASP A 297 1.73 -20.36 10.84
N ASN A 298 2.97 -19.99 10.51
CA ASN A 298 3.78 -19.14 11.38
C ASN A 298 3.15 -17.76 11.57
N TYR A 299 2.56 -17.19 10.53
CA TYR A 299 1.88 -15.89 10.61
C TYR A 299 0.55 -15.95 11.34
N VAL A 300 -0.20 -17.05 11.20
CA VAL A 300 -1.39 -17.34 12.02
C VAL A 300 -1.01 -17.44 13.49
N GLN A 301 0.09 -18.14 13.81
CA GLN A 301 0.59 -18.24 15.18
C GLN A 301 1.05 -16.87 15.70
N PHE A 302 1.79 -16.10 14.90
CA PHE A 302 2.17 -14.73 15.22
C PHE A 302 0.95 -13.86 15.54
N TYR A 303 -0.09 -13.91 14.70
CA TYR A 303 -1.32 -13.18 14.91
C TYR A 303 -1.94 -13.53 16.27
N ASN A 304 -2.09 -14.82 16.57
CA ASN A 304 -2.64 -15.27 17.84
C ASN A 304 -1.80 -14.81 19.04
N ASN A 305 -0.47 -14.89 18.91
CA ASN A 305 0.47 -14.42 19.94
C ASN A 305 0.37 -12.91 20.17
N TYR A 306 0.25 -12.12 19.09
CA TYR A 306 0.04 -10.68 19.15
C TYR A 306 -1.23 -10.34 19.94
N GLN A 307 -2.36 -10.98 19.59
CA GLN A 307 -3.64 -10.76 20.26
C GLN A 307 -3.60 -11.19 21.73
N ASN A 308 -3.00 -12.34 22.02
CA ASN A 308 -2.85 -12.83 23.39
C ASN A 308 -1.97 -11.90 24.22
N ARG A 309 -0.86 -11.39 23.68
CA ARG A 309 0.01 -10.42 24.37
C ARG A 309 -0.75 -9.15 24.74
N LEU A 310 -1.52 -8.60 23.80
CA LEU A 310 -2.34 -7.41 24.07
C LEU A 310 -3.40 -7.69 25.15
N ARG A 311 -4.13 -8.80 25.06
CA ARG A 311 -5.15 -9.21 26.05
C ARG A 311 -4.55 -9.43 27.44
N SER A 312 -3.42 -10.14 27.53
CA SER A 312 -2.72 -10.40 28.80
C SER A 312 -2.24 -9.10 29.45
N PHE A 313 -1.70 -8.16 28.68
CA PHE A 313 -1.36 -6.84 29.20
C PHE A 313 -2.59 -6.13 29.78
N LEU A 314 -3.70 -6.11 29.04
CA LEU A 314 -4.92 -5.42 29.48
C LEU A 314 -5.57 -6.06 30.70
N GLN A 315 -5.44 -7.37 30.88
CA GLN A 315 -5.84 -8.06 32.11
C GLN A 315 -5.04 -7.64 33.33
N GLN A 316 -3.81 -7.14 33.16
CA GLN A 316 -2.98 -6.63 34.27
C GLN A 316 -3.22 -5.15 34.56
N HIS A 317 -3.89 -4.42 33.66
CA HIS A 317 -4.06 -2.97 33.71
C HIS A 317 -5.54 -2.57 33.65
N HIS A 318 -6.31 -2.95 34.67
CA HIS A 318 -7.78 -2.76 34.72
C HIS A 318 -8.30 -1.32 34.62
N SER A 319 -7.44 -0.30 34.81
CA SER A 319 -7.84 1.10 34.61
C SER A 319 -7.94 1.49 33.12
N LEU A 320 -7.36 0.69 32.22
CA LEU A 320 -7.59 0.78 30.79
C LEU A 320 -8.94 0.18 30.42
N THR A 321 -9.65 0.82 29.50
CA THR A 321 -10.87 0.26 28.91
C THR A 321 -10.51 -0.53 27.66
N TYR A 322 -10.81 -1.82 27.61
CA TYR A 322 -10.59 -2.65 26.43
C TYR A 322 -11.88 -2.89 25.64
N ILE A 323 -11.84 -2.60 24.34
CA ILE A 323 -12.94 -2.86 23.41
C ILE A 323 -12.38 -3.69 22.25
N GLU A 324 -12.91 -4.89 22.07
CA GLU A 324 -12.53 -5.80 20.99
C GLU A 324 -13.73 -6.08 20.09
N PHE A 325 -13.54 -5.98 18.77
CA PHE A 325 -14.54 -6.37 17.78
C PHE A 325 -13.99 -7.37 16.79
N ASP A 326 -14.78 -8.38 16.47
CA ASP A 326 -14.50 -9.33 15.41
C ASP A 326 -15.11 -8.83 14.09
N LEU A 327 -14.28 -8.60 13.08
CA LEU A 327 -14.69 -8.16 11.74
C LEU A 327 -15.49 -9.21 10.98
N ARG A 328 -15.57 -10.45 11.47
CA ARG A 328 -16.49 -11.48 10.96
C ARG A 328 -17.93 -11.25 11.40
N ASN A 329 -18.14 -10.45 12.44
CA ASN A 329 -19.49 -10.08 12.87
C ASN A 329 -20.15 -9.19 11.83
N SER A 330 -21.48 -9.18 11.80
CA SER A 330 -22.22 -8.31 10.90
C SER A 330 -21.93 -6.83 11.19
N GLN A 331 -22.08 -5.98 10.16
CA GLN A 331 -21.82 -4.55 10.31
C GLN A 331 -22.72 -3.93 11.38
N GLU A 332 -23.97 -4.38 11.47
CA GLU A 332 -24.96 -3.96 12.45
C GLU A 332 -24.51 -4.33 13.87
N SER A 333 -23.97 -5.54 14.05
CA SER A 333 -23.45 -5.99 15.35
C SER A 333 -22.28 -5.15 15.82
N ILE A 334 -21.32 -4.88 14.93
CA ILE A 334 -20.16 -4.03 15.25
C ILE A 334 -20.62 -2.58 15.50
N ALA A 335 -21.54 -2.06 14.67
CA ALA A 335 -22.11 -0.72 14.85
C ALA A 335 -22.76 -0.56 16.22
N ALA A 336 -23.62 -1.51 16.61
CA ALA A 336 -24.33 -1.50 17.89
C ALA A 336 -23.36 -1.57 19.08
N GLY A 337 -22.36 -2.45 18.98
CA GLY A 337 -21.32 -2.55 20.00
C GLY A 337 -20.49 -1.27 20.11
N LEU A 338 -20.09 -0.66 19.00
CA LEU A 338 -19.37 0.61 19.03
C LEU A 338 -20.25 1.75 19.60
N MET A 339 -21.54 1.79 19.27
CA MET A 339 -22.47 2.76 19.88
C MET A 339 -22.58 2.56 21.39
N GLN A 340 -22.69 1.32 21.84
CA GLN A 340 -22.76 0.99 23.26
C GLN A 340 -21.48 1.39 24.01
N GLN A 341 -20.30 1.12 23.43
CA GLN A 341 -19.01 1.28 24.11
C GLN A 341 -18.40 2.67 23.95
N LEU A 342 -18.63 3.34 22.81
CA LEU A 342 -18.05 4.64 22.47
C LEU A 342 -19.08 5.78 22.39
N GLY A 343 -20.39 5.47 22.48
CA GLY A 343 -21.45 6.48 22.37
C GLY A 343 -21.60 7.08 20.97
N ILE A 344 -20.93 6.53 19.96
CA ILE A 344 -21.00 7.02 18.57
C ILE A 344 -22.17 6.31 17.85
N PRO A 345 -23.07 7.05 17.17
CA PRO A 345 -24.23 6.46 16.51
C PRO A 345 -23.91 5.31 15.55
N GLU A 346 -24.72 4.24 15.57
CA GLU A 346 -24.60 3.08 14.68
C GLU A 346 -24.51 3.47 13.20
N LYS A 347 -25.32 4.45 12.79
CA LYS A 347 -25.34 4.98 11.42
C LYS A 347 -23.96 5.46 10.96
N CYS A 348 -23.08 5.86 11.87
CA CYS A 348 -21.75 6.29 11.49
C CYS A 348 -20.85 5.15 11.05
N TRP A 349 -21.00 3.97 11.65
CA TRP A 349 -20.25 2.79 11.21
C TRP A 349 -20.72 2.35 9.83
N THR A 350 -22.04 2.23 9.64
CA THR A 350 -22.62 1.86 8.34
C THR A 350 -22.34 2.91 7.25
N ASN A 351 -22.41 4.21 7.56
CA ASN A 351 -22.04 5.27 6.61
C ASN A 351 -20.54 5.30 6.30
N SER A 352 -19.69 4.85 7.21
CA SER A 352 -18.24 4.79 6.97
C SER A 352 -17.86 3.76 5.92
N PHE A 353 -18.76 2.82 5.68
CA PHE A 353 -18.65 1.80 4.66
C PHE A 353 -19.29 2.22 3.35
N ALA A 354 -20.49 2.81 3.45
CA ALA A 354 -21.16 3.46 2.35
C ALA A 354 -20.51 4.83 2.07
N ALA A 355 -19.25 4.85 1.59
CA ALA A 355 -18.66 6.06 1.05
C ALA A 355 -19.61 6.56 -0.03
N LYS A 356 -20.48 7.51 0.33
CA LYS A 356 -21.36 8.16 -0.61
C LYS A 356 -20.40 8.95 -1.46
N VAL A 357 -20.19 8.46 -2.67
CA VAL A 357 -19.70 9.29 -3.74
C VAL A 357 -20.64 10.49 -3.71
N PRO A 358 -20.15 11.70 -3.38
CA PRO A 358 -21.01 12.86 -3.34
C PRO A 358 -21.76 12.88 -4.67
N GLU A 359 -23.09 12.97 -4.62
CA GLU A 359 -23.82 13.39 -5.80
C GLU A 359 -23.28 14.77 -6.11
N ILE A 360 -22.46 14.83 -7.15
CA ILE A 360 -21.82 16.06 -7.57
C ILE A 360 -22.99 16.87 -8.12
N PRO A 361 -23.35 18.00 -7.48
CA PRO A 361 -24.34 18.89 -8.07
C PRO A 361 -23.84 19.17 -9.49
N ASP A 362 -24.74 19.12 -10.46
CA ASP A 362 -24.47 19.61 -11.81
C ASP A 362 -24.22 21.11 -11.64
N GLU A 363 -22.98 21.48 -11.26
CA GLU A 363 -22.56 22.86 -11.09
C GLU A 363 -22.56 23.42 -12.50
N GLY A 364 -23.67 24.09 -12.84
CA GLY A 364 -23.80 24.89 -14.04
C GLY A 364 -22.56 25.79 -14.15
N ASP A 365 -21.85 25.62 -15.26
CA ASP A 365 -20.62 26.32 -15.60
C ASP A 365 -20.85 27.85 -15.61
N ASP A 366 -20.54 28.53 -14.51
CA ASP A 366 -20.55 30.01 -14.44
C ASP A 366 -19.17 30.64 -14.68
N ASP A 367 -18.09 29.85 -14.82
CA ASP A 367 -16.76 30.35 -15.18
C ASP A 367 -16.31 29.84 -16.55
N ALA A 368 -16.73 30.60 -17.56
CA ALA A 368 -16.39 30.54 -18.96
C ALA A 368 -14.96 30.07 -19.28
N PHE A 369 -14.86 28.81 -19.70
CA PHE A 369 -14.01 28.46 -20.83
C PHE A 369 -14.95 28.28 -22.03
N GLU A 370 -15.18 29.35 -22.80
CA GLU A 370 -15.96 29.32 -24.03
C GLU A 370 -15.31 28.35 -25.02
N GLY A 371 -15.77 27.11 -25.02
CA GLY A 371 -15.20 26.02 -25.78
C GLY A 371 -16.11 24.80 -25.80
N ASP A 372 -17.26 24.96 -26.47
CA ASP A 372 -18.15 23.90 -26.96
C ASP A 372 -18.71 22.94 -25.88
N THR A 373 -19.79 23.37 -25.22
CA THR A 373 -20.56 22.64 -24.20
C THR A 373 -21.63 21.69 -24.78
N SER A 374 -21.60 21.38 -26.08
CA SER A 374 -22.70 20.66 -26.73
C SER A 374 -22.64 19.11 -26.65
N ASN A 375 -21.65 18.50 -26.00
CA ASN A 375 -21.57 17.04 -25.90
C ASN A 375 -21.16 16.52 -24.51
N GLY A 376 -22.16 16.30 -23.67
CA GLY A 376 -22.14 15.23 -22.67
C GLY A 376 -21.95 15.65 -21.22
N THR A 377 -23.03 16.14 -20.59
CA THR A 377 -23.28 16.01 -19.15
C THR A 377 -23.55 14.53 -18.81
N GLY A 378 -22.60 13.66 -19.15
CA GLY A 378 -22.65 12.27 -18.79
C GLY A 378 -22.60 12.17 -17.27
N ASP A 379 -23.68 11.68 -16.67
CA ASP A 379 -23.83 11.33 -15.25
C ASP A 379 -22.58 10.55 -14.78
N TYR A 380 -21.58 11.26 -14.26
CA TYR A 380 -20.30 10.69 -13.81
C TYR A 380 -20.51 10.07 -12.43
N LYS A 381 -21.31 9.01 -12.38
CA LYS A 381 -21.36 8.12 -11.22
C LYS A 381 -20.02 7.41 -11.11
N VAL A 382 -19.33 7.59 -9.99
CA VAL A 382 -18.19 6.74 -9.62
C VAL A 382 -18.69 5.31 -9.61
N LYS A 383 -18.21 4.52 -10.57
CA LYS A 383 -18.59 3.11 -10.71
C LYS A 383 -17.78 2.29 -9.72
N THR A 384 -18.49 1.61 -8.83
CA THR A 384 -17.91 0.64 -7.90
C THR A 384 -18.52 -0.72 -8.22
N THR A 385 -17.74 -1.61 -8.82
CA THR A 385 -18.28 -2.83 -9.46
C THR A 385 -18.50 -4.00 -8.49
N THR A 386 -18.09 -3.89 -7.22
CA THR A 386 -18.02 -5.03 -6.31
C THR A 386 -18.98 -4.88 -5.13
N GLY A 387 -19.91 -5.84 -5.00
CA GLY A 387 -20.77 -6.03 -3.83
C GLY A 387 -20.02 -6.49 -2.58
N LEU A 388 -18.71 -6.78 -2.71
CA LEU A 388 -17.76 -6.56 -1.62
C LEU A 388 -17.72 -5.05 -1.39
N LEU A 389 -18.67 -4.62 -0.55
CA LEU A 389 -18.54 -3.58 0.45
C LEU A 389 -17.22 -2.80 0.24
N LEU A 390 -17.32 -1.54 -0.21
CA LEU A 390 -16.26 -0.53 -0.44
C LEU A 390 -15.39 -0.21 0.81
N ASN A 391 -15.33 -1.17 1.70
CA ASN A 391 -15.28 -1.06 3.12
C ASN A 391 -13.88 -1.31 3.63
N GLU A 392 -13.07 -1.98 2.82
CA GLU A 392 -11.68 -2.23 3.11
C GLU A 392 -10.92 -2.06 1.81
N LEU A 393 -10.66 -0.82 1.39
CA LEU A 393 -9.62 -0.62 0.39
C LEU A 393 -8.35 -1.15 1.01
N ARG A 394 -7.89 -2.26 0.44
CA ARG A 394 -6.76 -3.02 0.93
C ARG A 394 -5.57 -2.71 0.07
N PHE A 395 -4.41 -2.90 0.68
CA PHE A 395 -3.14 -2.71 0.00
C PHE A 395 -2.67 -4.02 -0.63
N PRO A 396 -1.90 -3.96 -1.73
CA PRO A 396 -1.44 -2.75 -2.41
C PRO A 396 -2.56 -2.04 -3.23
N ILE A 397 -2.43 -0.72 -3.39
CA ILE A 397 -3.23 0.08 -4.33
C ILE A 397 -2.41 0.24 -5.61
N LEU A 398 -2.90 -0.29 -6.72
CA LEU A 398 -2.32 -0.14 -8.04
C LEU A 398 -3.07 0.96 -8.81
N VAL A 399 -2.39 2.08 -9.06
CA VAL A 399 -2.95 3.18 -9.86
C VAL A 399 -2.77 2.86 -11.35
N THR A 400 -3.86 2.52 -12.02
CA THR A 400 -3.87 2.09 -13.43
C THR A 400 -3.99 3.23 -14.41
N ALA A 401 -4.09 4.47 -13.92
CA ALA A 401 -4.16 5.67 -14.75
C ALA A 401 -2.92 5.81 -15.64
N LEU A 402 -3.12 6.15 -16.91
CA LEU A 402 -2.01 6.48 -17.82
C LEU A 402 -1.31 7.78 -17.37
N PRO A 403 -0.04 7.99 -17.78
CA PRO A 403 0.61 9.28 -17.61
C PRO A 403 -0.29 10.43 -18.06
N LYS A 404 -0.19 11.55 -17.34
CA LYS A 404 -0.99 12.77 -17.54
C LYS A 404 -2.47 12.71 -17.09
N SER A 405 -2.91 11.59 -16.51
CA SER A 405 -4.19 11.47 -15.80
C SER A 405 -4.09 11.70 -14.29
N GLY A 406 -3.08 12.46 -13.82
CA GLY A 406 -2.92 12.84 -12.42
C GLY A 406 -2.08 11.88 -11.55
N THR A 407 -1.27 11.01 -12.16
CA THR A 407 -0.43 10.00 -11.47
C THR A 407 0.52 10.59 -10.41
N THR A 408 1.14 11.74 -10.67
CA THR A 408 1.99 12.41 -9.66
C THR A 408 1.16 13.01 -8.52
N THR A 409 0.01 13.63 -8.83
CA THR A 409 -0.86 14.22 -7.82
C THR A 409 -1.41 13.16 -6.88
N ILE A 410 -1.77 11.99 -7.39
CA ILE A 410 -2.25 10.88 -6.56
C ILE A 410 -1.14 10.26 -5.71
N PHE A 411 0.07 10.12 -6.26
CA PHE A 411 1.24 9.74 -5.46
C PHE A 411 1.45 10.68 -4.27
N GLU A 412 1.41 11.99 -4.53
CA GLU A 412 1.60 13.01 -3.51
C GLU A 412 0.45 13.05 -2.49
N TYR A 413 -0.78 12.78 -2.95
CA TYR A 413 -1.94 12.62 -2.08
C TYR A 413 -1.74 11.48 -1.07
N PHE A 414 -1.37 10.29 -1.54
CA PHE A 414 -1.09 9.16 -0.65
C PHE A 414 0.15 9.37 0.20
N ARG A 415 1.21 9.98 -0.34
CA ARG A 415 2.38 10.35 0.45
C ARG A 415 2.00 11.31 1.58
N CYS A 416 1.15 12.29 1.30
CA CYS A 416 0.63 13.22 2.30
C CYS A 416 -0.26 12.54 3.34
N GLY A 417 -1.07 11.56 2.96
CA GLY A 417 -2.02 10.88 3.84
C GLY A 417 -1.45 9.73 4.66
N LEU A 418 -0.61 8.89 4.04
CA LEU A 418 -0.13 7.63 4.60
C LEU A 418 1.29 7.69 5.16
N GLY A 419 2.14 8.64 4.75
CA GLY A 419 3.55 8.58 5.11
C GLY A 419 4.49 8.91 3.96
N HIS A 420 5.72 9.26 4.30
CA HIS A 420 6.81 9.09 3.34
C HIS A 420 6.99 7.58 3.07
N TRP A 421 7.35 7.21 1.84
CA TRP A 421 7.61 5.84 1.39
C TRP A 421 6.41 4.91 1.22
N THR A 422 5.20 5.34 1.58
CA THR A 422 3.98 4.55 1.36
C THR A 422 3.43 4.68 -0.06
N GLY A 423 3.88 5.67 -0.83
CA GLY A 423 3.63 5.80 -2.25
C GLY A 423 4.91 5.61 -3.06
N ALA A 424 4.78 5.11 -4.28
CA ALA A 424 5.80 5.10 -5.32
C ALA A 424 5.24 5.73 -6.61
N HIS A 425 6.06 6.52 -7.30
CA HIS A 425 5.72 7.18 -8.57
C HIS A 425 6.88 7.00 -9.54
N GLN A 426 6.65 6.25 -10.63
CA GLN A 426 7.60 5.86 -11.68
C GLN A 426 8.79 5.00 -11.20
N HIS A 427 9.36 5.32 -10.04
CA HIS A 427 10.51 4.69 -9.43
C HIS A 427 10.16 4.12 -8.06
N THR A 428 10.87 3.05 -7.71
CA THR A 428 10.81 2.36 -6.44
C THR A 428 12.20 1.86 -6.05
N LEU A 429 12.31 1.26 -4.88
CA LEU A 429 13.52 0.60 -4.40
C LEU A 429 13.42 -0.90 -4.70
N ASN A 430 14.36 -1.46 -5.45
CA ASN A 430 14.47 -2.91 -5.53
C ASN A 430 14.95 -3.44 -4.17
N LEU A 431 14.18 -4.30 -3.52
CA LEU A 431 14.42 -4.68 -2.12
C LEU A 431 15.65 -5.58 -1.94
N THR A 432 16.05 -6.32 -2.97
CA THR A 432 17.24 -7.18 -2.93
C THR A 432 18.52 -6.37 -3.09
N SER A 433 18.55 -5.44 -4.04
CA SER A 433 19.75 -4.67 -4.39
C SER A 433 19.85 -3.32 -3.70
N PHE A 434 18.75 -2.85 -3.11
CA PHE A 434 18.56 -1.49 -2.60
C PHE A 434 18.91 -0.39 -3.62
N LYS A 435 18.81 -0.72 -4.92
CA LYS A 435 18.98 0.24 -6.01
C LYS A 435 17.62 0.78 -6.45
N SER A 436 17.59 2.05 -6.83
CA SER A 436 16.40 2.60 -7.47
C SER A 436 16.18 1.88 -8.80
N THR A 437 14.95 1.44 -9.02
CA THR A 437 14.48 0.84 -10.28
C THR A 437 13.17 1.52 -10.68
N THR A 438 12.79 1.42 -11.95
CA THR A 438 11.44 1.84 -12.35
C THR A 438 10.42 0.77 -11.96
N ILE A 439 9.23 1.19 -11.57
CA ILE A 439 8.15 0.29 -11.15
C ILE A 439 7.80 -0.65 -12.31
N GLY A 440 7.59 -0.10 -13.51
CA GLY A 440 7.27 -0.88 -14.69
C GLY A 440 8.35 -1.90 -15.08
N TYR A 441 9.64 -1.59 -14.91
CA TYR A 441 10.71 -2.56 -15.18
C TYR A 441 10.64 -3.74 -14.20
N CYS A 442 10.49 -3.44 -12.90
CA CYS A 442 10.39 -4.47 -11.88
C CYS A 442 9.19 -5.40 -12.12
N MET A 443 8.02 -4.83 -12.39
CA MET A 443 6.81 -5.59 -12.71
C MET A 443 6.96 -6.46 -13.96
N MET A 444 7.60 -5.93 -15.01
CA MET A 444 7.87 -6.67 -16.25
C MET A 444 8.79 -7.88 -16.01
N GLU A 445 9.88 -7.70 -15.28
CA GLU A 445 10.80 -8.79 -14.93
C GLU A 445 10.11 -9.87 -14.09
N ASN A 446 9.28 -9.46 -13.13
CA ASN A 446 8.49 -10.39 -12.32
C ASN A 446 7.49 -11.17 -13.16
N LEU A 447 6.75 -10.50 -14.05
CA LEU A 447 5.82 -11.14 -14.97
C LEU A 447 6.54 -12.18 -15.84
N ASN A 448 7.69 -11.82 -16.43
CA ASN A 448 8.49 -12.71 -17.26
C ASN A 448 9.07 -13.91 -16.47
N SER A 449 9.26 -13.74 -15.16
CA SER A 449 9.78 -14.76 -14.26
C SER A 449 8.69 -15.60 -13.58
N GLY A 450 7.41 -15.34 -13.86
CA GLY A 450 6.28 -16.02 -13.18
C GLY A 450 6.18 -15.69 -11.69
N LEU A 451 6.73 -14.55 -11.26
CA LEU A 451 6.71 -14.07 -9.88
C LEU A 451 5.51 -13.14 -9.64
N PRO A 452 5.07 -12.96 -8.38
CA PRO A 452 4.07 -11.96 -8.06
C PRO A 452 4.44 -10.58 -8.61
N LEU A 453 3.46 -9.86 -9.20
CA LEU A 453 3.74 -8.66 -9.98
C LEU A 453 4.60 -7.61 -9.24
N LEU A 454 4.35 -7.41 -7.94
CA LEU A 454 5.05 -6.42 -7.12
C LEU A 454 6.23 -7.00 -6.32
N HIS A 455 6.58 -8.26 -6.53
CA HIS A 455 7.64 -8.92 -5.77
C HIS A 455 8.95 -8.14 -5.84
N HIS A 456 9.46 -7.72 -4.68
CA HIS A 456 10.68 -6.91 -4.56
C HIS A 456 10.64 -5.56 -5.31
N CYS A 457 9.46 -5.07 -5.70
CA CYS A 457 9.27 -3.76 -6.32
C CYS A 457 9.15 -2.64 -5.28
N GLY A 458 9.77 -2.80 -4.11
CA GLY A 458 9.77 -1.84 -3.01
C GLY A 458 8.67 -2.08 -1.98
N ASN A 459 8.62 -1.22 -0.97
CA ASN A 459 7.71 -1.32 0.16
C ASN A 459 6.57 -0.30 0.11
N ALA A 460 6.33 0.29 -1.06
CA ALA A 460 5.21 1.18 -1.22
C ALA A 460 3.90 0.42 -1.05
N ARG A 461 2.90 1.11 -0.50
CA ARG A 461 1.52 0.64 -0.40
C ARG A 461 0.71 1.07 -1.62
N VAL A 462 1.10 2.17 -2.27
CA VAL A 462 0.46 2.71 -3.47
C VAL A 462 1.48 2.84 -4.59
N PHE A 463 1.19 2.22 -5.73
CA PHE A 463 2.05 2.25 -6.92
C PHE A 463 1.37 3.04 -8.02
N SER A 464 2.02 4.09 -8.50
CA SER A 464 1.49 4.97 -9.54
C SER A 464 2.51 5.24 -10.64
N ASP A 465 2.00 5.58 -11.82
CA ASP A 465 2.85 5.73 -13.02
C ASP A 465 3.67 4.45 -13.26
N ILE A 466 2.94 3.34 -13.31
CA ILE A 466 3.47 1.97 -13.25
C ILE A 466 3.96 1.44 -14.60
N GLY A 467 3.87 2.26 -15.65
CA GLY A 467 4.36 1.91 -16.98
C GLY A 467 5.84 2.19 -17.14
N ILE A 468 6.44 1.58 -18.16
CA ILE A 468 7.79 1.88 -18.59
C ILE A 468 7.89 1.95 -20.11
N PHE A 469 8.61 2.97 -20.56
CA PHE A 469 9.03 3.11 -21.94
C PHE A 469 10.48 3.59 -21.97
N LEU A 470 11.41 2.70 -22.30
CA LEU A 470 12.84 3.00 -22.40
C LEU A 470 13.38 2.57 -23.77
N VAL A 471 13.50 3.54 -24.66
CA VAL A 471 14.02 3.38 -26.03
C VAL A 471 15.39 2.69 -26.05
N VAL A 472 16.32 3.16 -25.21
CA VAL A 472 17.71 2.68 -25.18
C VAL A 472 17.86 1.23 -24.71
N LYS A 473 16.92 0.73 -23.91
CA LYS A 473 16.93 -0.65 -23.40
C LYS A 473 15.92 -1.55 -24.11
N ASN A 474 15.24 -1.02 -25.12
CA ASN A 474 14.23 -1.74 -25.85
C ASN A 474 13.11 -2.27 -24.94
N TYR A 475 12.66 -1.47 -23.97
CA TYR A 475 11.59 -1.85 -23.03
C TYR A 475 10.31 -1.07 -23.26
N CYS A 476 9.21 -1.80 -23.33
CA CYS A 476 7.86 -1.28 -23.41
C CYS A 476 6.94 -2.14 -22.56
N TYR A 477 6.40 -1.59 -21.48
CA TYR A 477 5.54 -2.37 -20.60
C TYR A 477 4.53 -1.51 -19.83
N TYR A 478 3.27 -1.77 -20.20
CA TYR A 478 1.97 -1.50 -19.59
C TYR A 478 1.41 -2.62 -18.70
N PRO A 479 1.40 -2.63 -17.35
CA PRO A 479 0.67 -3.68 -16.61
C PRO A 479 -0.79 -3.83 -17.05
N THR A 480 -1.43 -2.71 -17.40
CA THR A 480 -2.81 -2.65 -17.92
C THR A 480 -2.97 -3.13 -19.36
N LEU A 481 -1.88 -3.26 -20.13
CA LEU A 481 -1.89 -3.58 -21.56
C LEU A 481 -1.16 -4.89 -21.90
N HIS A 482 -0.39 -5.45 -20.95
CA HIS A 482 0.52 -6.59 -21.15
C HIS A 482 0.23 -7.72 -20.14
N GLY A 483 -1.04 -7.93 -19.77
CA GLY A 483 -1.45 -9.02 -18.87
C GLY A 483 -1.07 -8.86 -17.39
N GLY A 484 -0.36 -7.80 -17.01
CA GLY A 484 0.07 -7.57 -15.63
C GLY A 484 -1.08 -7.51 -14.62
N LEU A 485 -2.27 -7.03 -15.00
CA LEU A 485 -3.43 -6.98 -14.11
C LEU A 485 -3.89 -8.37 -13.64
N GLU A 486 -3.82 -9.40 -14.50
CA GLU A 486 -4.22 -10.76 -14.11
C GLU A 486 -3.23 -11.34 -13.08
N GLU A 487 -1.93 -11.11 -13.24
CA GLU A 487 -0.94 -11.50 -12.22
C GLU A 487 -1.08 -10.68 -10.93
N PHE A 488 -1.49 -9.41 -11.02
CA PHE A 488 -1.85 -8.63 -9.85
C PHE A 488 -3.03 -9.26 -9.11
N ALA A 489 -4.11 -9.64 -9.81
CA ALA A 489 -5.27 -10.29 -9.21
C ALA A 489 -4.93 -11.60 -8.51
N LYS A 490 -4.09 -12.42 -9.15
CA LYS A 490 -3.64 -13.70 -8.62
C LYS A 490 -2.79 -13.53 -7.36
N ALA A 491 -1.91 -12.53 -7.34
CA ALA A 491 -1.01 -12.29 -6.22
C ALA A 491 -1.68 -11.51 -5.06
N TYR A 492 -2.63 -10.63 -5.38
CA TYR A 492 -3.29 -9.71 -4.47
C TYR A 492 -4.82 -9.74 -4.74
N PRO A 493 -5.50 -10.86 -4.42
CA PRO A 493 -6.92 -11.04 -4.77
C PRO A 493 -7.85 -10.04 -4.09
N TYR A 494 -7.36 -9.38 -3.04
CA TYR A 494 -8.06 -8.33 -2.31
C TYR A 494 -7.44 -6.94 -2.50
N GLY A 495 -6.48 -6.77 -3.41
CA GLY A 495 -5.84 -5.49 -3.68
C GLY A 495 -6.85 -4.44 -4.19
N THR A 496 -6.39 -3.21 -4.33
CA THR A 496 -7.21 -2.11 -4.87
C THR A 496 -6.67 -1.66 -6.22
N ILE A 497 -7.54 -1.53 -7.22
CA ILE A 497 -7.29 -0.77 -8.45
C ILE A 497 -7.87 0.62 -8.28
N LEU A 498 -7.01 1.63 -8.43
CA LEU A 498 -7.43 3.03 -8.49
C LEU A 498 -7.21 3.56 -9.91
N HIS A 499 -8.29 3.78 -10.64
CA HIS A 499 -8.27 4.27 -12.00
C HIS A 499 -8.72 5.73 -12.03
N LEU A 500 -7.77 6.63 -12.29
CA LEU A 500 -8.06 8.06 -12.49
C LEU A 500 -8.30 8.33 -13.96
N ARG A 501 -9.52 8.76 -14.30
CA ARG A 501 -9.89 9.14 -15.66
C ARG A 501 -9.77 10.64 -15.85
N ARG A 502 -9.25 11.06 -17.00
CA ARG A 502 -9.27 12.46 -17.43
C ARG A 502 -10.16 12.57 -18.66
N ASN A 503 -10.80 13.72 -18.86
CA ASN A 503 -11.47 14.01 -20.13
C ASN A 503 -10.51 13.71 -21.29
N VAL A 504 -10.97 12.94 -22.26
CA VAL A 504 -10.11 12.28 -23.26
C VAL A 504 -9.34 13.29 -24.10
N LYS A 505 -10.00 14.35 -24.56
CA LYS A 505 -9.39 15.47 -25.28
C LYS A 505 -8.36 16.20 -24.43
N SER A 506 -8.72 16.50 -23.17
CA SER A 506 -7.80 17.13 -22.21
C SER A 506 -6.59 16.26 -21.88
N TRP A 507 -6.74 14.94 -21.87
CA TRP A 507 -5.64 13.99 -21.72
C TRP A 507 -4.74 14.02 -22.95
N TYR A 508 -5.30 13.94 -24.16
CA TYR A 508 -4.56 14.02 -25.42
C TYR A 508 -3.71 15.29 -25.47
N ASP A 509 -4.31 16.46 -25.24
CA ASP A 509 -3.63 17.76 -25.27
C ASP A 509 -2.49 17.86 -24.23
N SER A 510 -2.67 17.21 -23.08
CA SER A 510 -1.67 17.17 -22.01
C SER A 510 -0.52 16.21 -22.33
N SER A 511 -0.83 15.06 -22.94
CA SER A 511 0.15 14.05 -23.37
C SER A 511 0.95 14.52 -24.57
N ASN A 512 0.30 15.14 -25.56
CA ASN A 512 0.95 15.67 -26.75
C ASN A 512 2.00 16.75 -26.41
N ARG A 513 1.67 17.64 -25.46
CA ARG A 513 2.58 18.71 -25.01
C ARG A 513 3.68 18.25 -24.05
N TRP A 514 3.56 17.08 -23.43
CA TRP A 514 4.49 16.66 -22.39
C TRP A 514 5.65 15.84 -22.97
N SER A 515 6.75 16.53 -23.30
CA SER A 515 8.00 15.91 -23.76
C SER A 515 7.78 14.92 -24.90
N ASN A 516 6.93 15.28 -25.87
CA ASN A 516 6.53 14.45 -27.01
C ASN A 516 6.15 13.02 -26.60
N LEU A 517 5.35 12.85 -25.52
CA LEU A 517 5.02 11.53 -24.98
C LEU A 517 4.34 10.64 -26.02
N LEU A 518 3.40 11.19 -26.79
CA LEU A 518 2.69 10.45 -27.83
C LEU A 518 3.65 10.00 -28.94
N ASP A 519 4.58 10.85 -29.37
CA ASP A 519 5.62 10.48 -30.33
C ASP A 519 6.58 9.44 -29.77
N ARG A 520 6.86 9.48 -28.46
CA ARG A 520 7.67 8.45 -27.80
C ARG A 520 6.94 7.11 -27.80
N TRP A 521 5.68 7.07 -27.38
CA TRP A 521 4.87 5.84 -27.38
C TRP A 521 4.65 5.26 -28.78
N SER A 522 4.38 6.13 -29.74
CA SER A 522 4.21 5.74 -31.15
C SER A 522 5.53 5.61 -31.91
N GLY A 523 6.65 5.82 -31.21
CA GLY A 523 7.96 6.06 -31.80
C GLY A 523 8.43 4.94 -32.71
N SER A 524 9.29 5.32 -33.66
CA SER A 524 9.85 4.51 -34.76
C SER A 524 10.53 3.19 -34.40
N ASN A 525 10.64 2.85 -33.11
CA ASN A 525 11.21 1.60 -32.66
C ASN A 525 10.06 0.62 -32.46
N LYS A 526 10.09 -0.50 -33.21
CA LYS A 526 9.05 -1.55 -33.35
C LYS A 526 8.47 -2.15 -32.06
N LEU A 527 8.93 -1.74 -30.89
CA LEU A 527 8.64 -2.36 -29.60
C LEU A 527 7.20 -2.27 -29.12
N CYS A 528 6.55 -1.13 -29.34
CA CYS A 528 5.20 -0.90 -28.85
C CYS A 528 4.19 -0.69 -29.97
N HIS A 529 4.57 -1.00 -31.22
CA HIS A 529 3.79 -0.67 -32.41
C HIS A 529 2.41 -1.33 -32.41
N ASP A 530 2.28 -2.48 -31.76
CA ASP A 530 1.03 -3.25 -31.75
C ASP A 530 0.05 -2.78 -30.68
N ILE A 531 0.49 -1.91 -29.77
CA ILE A 531 -0.27 -1.55 -28.56
C ILE A 531 -0.69 -0.07 -28.58
N PHE A 532 0.20 0.82 -28.99
CA PHE A 532 -0.11 2.25 -29.11
C PHE A 532 -0.45 2.62 -30.55
N PRO A 533 -1.24 3.69 -30.77
CA PRO A 533 -1.41 4.27 -32.08
C PRO A 533 -0.07 4.51 -32.79
N PRO A 534 0.03 4.23 -34.11
CA PRO A 534 1.27 4.38 -34.86
C PRO A 534 1.75 5.84 -34.92
N SER A 535 3.02 6.05 -35.26
CA SER A 535 3.61 7.39 -35.36
C SER A 535 2.77 8.28 -36.29
N LYS A 536 2.61 9.56 -35.91
CA LYS A 536 1.79 10.55 -36.62
C LYS A 536 0.29 10.22 -36.67
N SER A 537 -0.20 9.33 -35.80
CA SER A 537 -1.63 9.17 -35.58
C SER A 537 -2.28 10.49 -35.21
N ASN A 538 -3.47 10.74 -35.76
CA ASN A 538 -4.26 11.92 -35.44
C ASN A 538 -4.82 11.86 -34.01
N GLN A 539 -5.37 12.98 -33.54
CA GLN A 539 -6.00 13.10 -32.23
C GLN A 539 -7.06 12.01 -31.98
N SER A 540 -7.98 11.80 -32.93
CA SER A 540 -9.06 10.82 -32.79
C SER A 540 -8.55 9.39 -32.50
N ALA A 541 -7.45 8.97 -33.14
CA ALA A 541 -6.85 7.66 -32.88
C ALA A 541 -6.34 7.53 -31.44
N TRP A 542 -5.74 8.58 -30.88
CA TRP A 542 -5.28 8.61 -29.50
C TRP A 542 -6.42 8.67 -28.50
N GLU A 543 -7.47 9.43 -28.79
CA GLU A 543 -8.67 9.49 -27.96
C GLU A 543 -9.36 8.12 -27.91
N LYS A 544 -9.47 7.44 -29.05
CA LYS A 544 -9.98 6.07 -29.14
C LYS A 544 -9.12 5.09 -28.34
N PHE A 545 -7.79 5.20 -28.42
CA PHE A 545 -6.87 4.39 -27.62
C PHE A 545 -7.09 4.60 -26.12
N TYR A 546 -7.19 5.84 -25.66
CA TYR A 546 -7.42 6.15 -24.25
C TYR A 546 -8.76 5.58 -23.76
N GLY A 547 -9.84 5.79 -24.53
CA GLY A 547 -11.15 5.22 -24.21
C GLY A 547 -11.12 3.68 -24.19
N HIS A 548 -10.34 3.05 -25.06
CA HIS A 548 -10.14 1.60 -25.05
C HIS A 548 -9.37 1.12 -23.82
N HIS A 549 -8.34 1.86 -23.38
CA HIS A 549 -7.61 1.57 -22.15
C HIS A 549 -8.52 1.62 -20.91
N ASP A 550 -9.37 2.65 -20.81
CA ASP A 550 -10.36 2.75 -19.72
C ASP A 550 -11.29 1.51 -19.70
N GLN A 551 -11.74 1.05 -20.88
CA GLN A 551 -12.57 -0.17 -21.00
C GLN A 551 -11.82 -1.44 -20.57
N ILE A 552 -10.53 -1.57 -20.88
CA ILE A 552 -9.73 -2.73 -20.44
C ILE A 552 -9.71 -2.80 -18.90
N VAL A 553 -9.47 -1.67 -18.24
CA VAL A 553 -9.43 -1.62 -16.76
C VAL A 553 -10.81 -1.90 -16.16
N GLU A 554 -11.89 -1.33 -16.72
CA GLU A 554 -13.25 -1.59 -16.26
C GLU A 554 -13.65 -3.07 -16.42
N ASN A 555 -13.33 -3.66 -17.57
CA ASN A 555 -13.61 -5.08 -17.84
C ASN A 555 -12.81 -6.00 -16.91
N PHE A 556 -11.55 -5.67 -16.63
CA PHE A 556 -10.75 -6.38 -15.63
C PHE A 556 -11.41 -6.33 -14.25
N ALA A 557 -11.81 -5.14 -13.78
CA ALA A 557 -12.46 -5.00 -12.48
C ALA A 557 -13.75 -5.82 -12.38
N ARG A 558 -14.55 -5.87 -13.46
CA ARG A 558 -15.79 -6.68 -13.52
C ARG A 558 -15.51 -8.18 -13.43
N LYS A 559 -14.38 -8.64 -13.99
CA LYS A 559 -13.95 -10.05 -13.96
C LYS A 559 -13.41 -10.48 -12.60
N HIS A 560 -12.89 -9.55 -11.80
CA HIS A 560 -12.24 -9.81 -10.52
C HIS A 560 -12.99 -9.15 -9.35
N PRO A 561 -14.16 -9.67 -8.94
CA PRO A 561 -15.02 -8.99 -7.97
C PRO A 561 -14.43 -8.92 -6.55
N ASN A 562 -13.34 -9.63 -6.26
CA ASN A 562 -12.63 -9.57 -4.99
C ASN A 562 -11.67 -8.38 -4.88
N ILE A 563 -11.32 -7.77 -6.01
CA ILE A 563 -10.47 -6.59 -6.08
C ILE A 563 -11.33 -5.35 -5.92
N SER A 564 -10.93 -4.46 -5.01
CA SER A 564 -11.58 -3.15 -4.89
C SER A 564 -11.29 -2.31 -6.11
N TYR A 565 -12.33 -1.78 -6.77
CA TYR A 565 -12.17 -0.91 -7.94
C TYR A 565 -12.73 0.49 -7.66
N LEU A 566 -11.86 1.50 -7.80
CA LEU A 566 -12.21 2.90 -7.69
C LEU A 566 -11.95 3.60 -9.03
N ASP A 567 -13.03 3.95 -9.72
CA ASP A 567 -12.98 4.75 -10.94
C ASP A 567 -13.36 6.21 -10.66
N ILE A 568 -12.37 7.10 -10.75
CA ILE A 568 -12.51 8.49 -10.29
C ILE A 568 -12.17 9.46 -11.42
N PRO A 569 -13.12 10.29 -11.87
CA PRO A 569 -12.83 11.42 -12.75
C PRO A 569 -11.86 12.41 -12.06
N LEU A 570 -10.81 12.82 -12.76
CA LEU A 570 -9.75 13.66 -12.23
C LEU A 570 -10.26 15.02 -11.74
N ALA A 571 -11.31 15.56 -12.38
CA ALA A 571 -11.99 16.79 -11.97
C ALA A 571 -12.54 16.70 -10.53
N ASN A 572 -13.01 15.50 -10.14
CA ASN A 572 -13.71 15.26 -8.89
C ASN A 572 -12.85 14.55 -7.84
N ALA A 573 -11.60 14.21 -8.21
CA ALA A 573 -10.74 13.37 -7.40
C ALA A 573 -10.45 13.96 -6.02
N LYS A 574 -10.37 15.29 -5.87
CA LYS A 574 -10.17 15.92 -4.55
C LYS A 574 -11.23 15.47 -3.54
N THR A 575 -12.50 15.61 -3.91
CA THR A 575 -13.64 15.34 -3.03
C THR A 575 -13.83 13.85 -2.86
N VAL A 576 -13.83 13.08 -3.96
CA VAL A 576 -14.01 11.62 -3.90
C VAL A 576 -12.91 10.99 -3.06
N LEU A 577 -11.63 11.32 -3.29
CA LEU A 577 -10.53 10.73 -2.51
C LEU A 577 -10.61 11.12 -1.02
N HIS A 578 -11.02 12.35 -0.70
CA HIS A 578 -11.22 12.77 0.69
C HIS A 578 -12.29 11.93 1.38
N GLU A 579 -13.43 11.71 0.72
CA GLU A 579 -14.50 10.88 1.27
C GLU A 579 -14.10 9.42 1.37
N THR A 580 -13.47 8.88 0.32
CA THR A 580 -13.06 7.48 0.22
C THR A 580 -11.94 7.12 1.22
N PHE A 581 -10.88 7.91 1.29
CA PHE A 581 -9.68 7.58 2.08
C PHE A 581 -9.59 8.34 3.41
N GLY A 582 -10.33 9.43 3.58
CA GLY A 582 -10.32 10.25 4.79
C GLY A 582 -9.07 11.11 4.99
N PHE A 583 -8.20 11.25 3.99
CA PHE A 583 -7.07 12.20 4.09
C PHE A 583 -7.54 13.62 3.86
N ALA A 584 -6.91 14.59 4.52
CA ALA A 584 -7.32 15.99 4.43
C ALA A 584 -7.32 16.49 2.96
N PRO A 585 -8.27 17.35 2.54
CA PRO A 585 -8.34 17.83 1.16
C PRO A 585 -7.08 18.57 0.69
N ARG A 586 -6.32 19.16 1.62
CA ARG A 586 -4.98 19.74 1.40
C ARG A 586 -3.88 18.73 1.03
N CYS A 587 -4.19 17.45 0.93
CA CYS A 587 -3.26 16.47 0.37
C CYS A 587 -3.38 16.42 -1.16
N TRP A 588 -4.46 16.92 -1.73
CA TRP A 588 -4.70 16.93 -3.17
C TRP A 588 -4.24 18.23 -3.84
N GLY A 589 -3.83 18.14 -5.10
CA GLY A 589 -3.67 19.31 -5.98
C GLY A 589 -2.37 20.11 -5.83
N HIS A 590 -1.42 19.66 -5.01
CA HIS A 590 -0.17 20.41 -4.76
C HIS A 590 1.00 20.06 -5.69
N SER A 591 0.77 19.30 -6.77
CA SER A 591 1.85 18.80 -7.61
C SER A 591 1.47 18.78 -9.07
N ASN A 592 2.44 19.08 -9.94
CA ASN A 592 2.26 19.20 -11.39
C ASN A 592 1.14 20.16 -11.84
N ILE A 593 0.89 21.22 -11.08
CA ILE A 593 0.10 22.35 -11.57
C ILE A 593 0.94 22.97 -12.70
N ASN A 594 0.48 22.84 -13.95
CA ASN A 594 1.03 23.65 -15.03
C ASN A 594 0.85 25.10 -14.57
N LYS A 595 1.95 25.86 -14.37
CA LYS A 595 1.83 27.29 -14.08
C LYS A 595 0.95 27.85 -15.19
N ALA A 596 -0.24 28.33 -14.82
CA ALA A 596 -1.11 28.97 -15.80
C ALA A 596 -0.25 30.04 -16.46
N THR A 597 -0.03 29.91 -17.76
CA THR A 597 0.57 31.01 -18.52
C THR A 597 -0.36 32.19 -18.25
N PRO A 598 0.13 33.31 -17.69
CA PRO A 598 -0.70 34.48 -17.48
C PRO A 598 -1.40 34.76 -18.82
N ALA A 599 -2.73 34.87 -18.80
CA ALA A 599 -3.46 35.27 -19.99
C ALA A 599 -2.80 36.56 -20.49
N SER A 600 -2.26 36.54 -21.71
CA SER A 600 -1.68 37.72 -22.31
C SER A 600 -2.81 38.73 -22.51
N SER A 601 -2.90 39.69 -21.61
CA SER A 601 -3.80 40.85 -21.67
C SER A 601 -3.50 41.72 -22.88
#